data_AF-A0A1B0GIY0-F1
#
_entry.id   AF-A0A1B0GIY0-F1
#
_cell.length_a   1.000
_cell.length_b   1.000
_cell.length_c   1.000
_cell.angle_alpha   90.00
_cell.angle_beta   90.00
_cell.angle_gamma   90.00
#
_symmetry.space_group_name_H-M   'P 1'
#
loop_
_entity.id
_entity.type
_entity.pdbx_description
1 polymer ?
#
loop_
_entity_poly.entity_id
_entity_poly.type
_entity_poly.pdbx_seq_one_letter_code
_entity_poly.pdbx_strand_id
1 'polypeptide(L)'
;MATLNTEYMDDLRLKIIQNICTNDKVFFKSQQIDDPDLTADEKKEIVLDLFNKKDSIFLSRFGSYINNEYLIYFELKKYTGDEEYIIRQHLEKLKRWHKNRKVEIKNRRYAAMQKMISDSTYFTETEMMSRQPLLYDQLVGQYLSEEEKKSRDTRDNSTLLNVLLNGMDDEAYNEKLADERKFQDENSSSNSSDASFSVERIQGQEFCGGVSRHEKQFFINMHK
;
A
#
# COMPACT_ATOMS: atom_id res chain seq x y z
N MET A 1 16.29 3.02 -43.75
CA MET A 1 15.04 3.16 -42.99
C MET A 1 14.59 1.85 -42.34
N ALA A 2 14.68 0.68 -43.00
CA ALA A 2 14.31 -0.61 -42.38
C ALA A 2 15.29 -1.10 -41.28
N THR A 3 16.59 -0.84 -41.43
CA THR A 3 17.65 -1.29 -40.50
C THR A 3 17.55 -0.67 -39.11
N LEU A 4 17.19 0.61 -39.02
CA LEU A 4 17.06 1.34 -37.75
C LEU A 4 15.94 0.77 -36.86
N ASN A 5 14.87 0.25 -37.45
CA ASN A 5 13.79 -0.38 -36.69
C ASN A 5 14.19 -1.76 -36.15
N THR A 6 15.02 -2.51 -36.87
CA THR A 6 15.49 -3.83 -36.41
C THR A 6 16.45 -3.70 -35.24
N GLU A 7 17.42 -2.79 -35.31
CA GLU A 7 18.38 -2.54 -34.21
C GLU A 7 17.67 -2.08 -32.93
N TYR A 8 16.67 -1.20 -33.06
CA TYR A 8 15.86 -0.75 -31.92
C TYR A 8 15.06 -1.89 -31.28
N MET A 9 14.48 -2.79 -32.09
CA MET A 9 13.74 -3.95 -31.60
C MET A 9 14.64 -4.94 -30.87
N ASP A 10 15.87 -5.14 -31.36
CA ASP A 10 16.85 -6.02 -30.73
C ASP A 10 17.33 -5.46 -29.39
N ASP A 11 17.53 -4.14 -29.28
CA ASP A 11 17.83 -3.48 -28.01
C ASP A 11 16.67 -3.61 -27.00
N LEU A 12 15.42 -3.39 -27.43
CA LEU A 12 14.25 -3.61 -26.57
C LEU A 12 14.17 -5.05 -26.09
N ARG A 13 14.41 -6.02 -26.98
CA ARG A 13 14.42 -7.43 -26.64
C ARG A 13 15.45 -7.76 -25.55
N LEU A 14 16.67 -7.26 -25.68
CA LEU A 14 17.71 -7.46 -24.67
C LEU A 14 17.32 -6.86 -23.31
N LYS A 15 16.76 -5.65 -23.32
CA LYS A 15 16.26 -4.97 -22.10
C LYS A 15 15.13 -5.74 -21.41
N ILE A 16 14.20 -6.30 -22.18
CA ILE A 16 13.13 -7.16 -21.65
C ILE A 16 13.72 -8.37 -20.92
N ILE A 17 14.63 -9.08 -21.58
CA ILE A 17 15.26 -10.28 -21.02
C ILE A 17 16.05 -9.94 -19.75
N GLN A 18 16.84 -8.87 -19.78
CA GLN A 18 17.63 -8.44 -18.64
C GLN A 18 16.75 -8.04 -17.44
N ASN A 19 15.64 -7.34 -17.67
CA ASN A 19 14.70 -6.96 -16.62
C ASN A 19 14.12 -8.21 -15.93
N ILE A 20 13.68 -9.18 -16.73
CA ILE A 20 13.14 -10.44 -16.20
C ILE A 20 14.20 -11.22 -15.40
N CYS A 21 15.44 -11.30 -15.90
CA CYS A 21 16.52 -12.03 -15.22
C CYS A 21 16.97 -11.37 -13.91
N THR A 22 16.90 -10.04 -13.82
CA THR A 22 17.25 -9.27 -12.62
C THR A 22 16.18 -9.41 -11.52
N ASN A 23 14.96 -9.84 -11.87
CA ASN A 23 13.86 -9.89 -10.94
C ASN A 23 13.81 -11.24 -10.21
N ASP A 24 14.19 -11.24 -8.93
CA ASP A 24 14.23 -12.44 -8.08
C ASP A 24 12.87 -13.09 -7.83
N LYS A 25 11.76 -12.40 -8.13
CA LYS A 25 10.40 -12.92 -7.94
C LYS A 25 9.91 -13.76 -9.12
N VAL A 26 10.70 -13.87 -10.19
CA VAL A 26 10.33 -14.59 -11.41
C VAL A 26 10.55 -16.08 -11.25
N PHE A 27 9.53 -16.87 -11.61
CA PHE A 27 9.60 -18.33 -11.60
C PHE A 27 9.95 -18.89 -12.99
N PHE A 28 11.22 -19.26 -13.17
CA PHE A 28 11.77 -19.73 -14.46
C PHE A 28 11.52 -21.22 -14.72
N LYS A 29 11.53 -22.07 -13.69
CA LYS A 29 11.20 -23.50 -13.78
C LYS A 29 10.72 -24.00 -12.42
N SER A 30 9.96 -25.10 -12.43
CA SER A 30 9.64 -25.83 -11.20
C SER A 30 10.91 -26.48 -10.68
N GLN A 31 11.45 -25.95 -9.59
CA GLN A 31 12.58 -26.49 -8.85
C GLN A 31 12.04 -27.27 -7.65
N GLN A 32 12.57 -28.47 -7.41
CA GLN A 32 12.35 -29.18 -6.15
C GLN A 32 13.19 -28.55 -5.03
N ILE A 33 12.86 -28.88 -3.78
CA ILE A 33 13.54 -28.32 -2.59
C ILE A 33 15.06 -28.56 -2.62
N ASP A 34 15.50 -29.65 -3.25
CA ASP A 34 16.91 -30.04 -3.32
C ASP A 34 17.60 -29.65 -4.64
N ASP A 35 16.90 -28.96 -5.55
CA ASP A 35 17.50 -28.51 -6.80
C ASP A 35 18.39 -27.28 -6.56
N PRO A 36 19.57 -27.18 -7.21
CA PRO A 36 20.41 -26.01 -7.11
C PRO A 36 19.73 -24.78 -7.73
N ASP A 37 19.99 -23.61 -7.13
CA ASP A 37 19.53 -22.32 -7.65
C ASP A 37 20.00 -22.11 -9.10
N LEU A 38 19.09 -21.62 -9.94
CA LEU A 38 19.41 -21.34 -11.34
C LEU A 38 20.46 -20.23 -11.43
N THR A 39 21.49 -20.50 -12.22
CA THR A 39 22.49 -19.50 -12.61
C THR A 39 21.86 -18.43 -13.50
N ALA A 40 22.48 -17.25 -13.56
CA ALA A 40 21.99 -16.15 -14.39
C ALA A 40 21.93 -16.52 -15.88
N ASP A 41 22.87 -17.35 -16.34
CA ASP A 41 22.93 -17.80 -17.73
C ASP A 41 21.81 -18.79 -18.07
N GLU A 42 21.52 -19.74 -17.18
CA GLU A 42 20.37 -20.67 -17.34
C GLU A 42 19.04 -19.93 -17.32
N LYS A 43 18.87 -18.91 -16.45
CA LYS A 43 17.68 -18.05 -16.45
C LYS A 43 17.51 -17.38 -17.81
N LYS A 44 18.60 -16.80 -18.34
CA LYS A 44 18.60 -16.11 -19.63
C LYS A 44 18.26 -17.05 -20.77
N GLU A 45 18.83 -18.25 -20.78
CA GLU A 45 18.55 -19.28 -21.79
C GLU A 45 17.07 -19.66 -21.81
N ILE A 46 16.48 -19.96 -20.64
CA ILE A 46 15.05 -20.31 -20.53
C ILE A 46 14.15 -19.18 -21.06
N VAL A 47 14.44 -17.94 -20.69
CA VAL A 47 13.67 -16.77 -21.14
C VAL A 47 13.80 -16.61 -22.65
N LEU A 48 15.01 -16.73 -23.19
CA LEU A 48 15.31 -16.59 -24.61
C LEU A 48 14.63 -17.68 -25.45
N ASP A 49 14.62 -18.92 -24.94
CA ASP A 49 13.92 -20.05 -25.53
C ASP A 49 12.41 -19.81 -25.64
N LEU A 50 11.78 -19.32 -24.57
CA LEU A 50 10.35 -19.02 -24.59
C LEU A 50 10.04 -17.85 -25.53
N PHE A 51 10.91 -16.84 -25.55
CA PHE A 51 10.78 -15.69 -26.44
C PHE A 51 10.88 -16.09 -27.92
N ASN A 52 11.79 -17.02 -28.25
CA ASN A 52 11.95 -17.52 -29.62
C ASN A 52 10.80 -18.43 -30.07
N LYS A 53 10.17 -19.14 -29.12
CA LYS A 53 9.07 -20.08 -29.43
C LYS A 53 7.81 -19.32 -29.84
N LYS A 54 7.20 -18.57 -28.91
CA LYS A 54 5.94 -17.85 -29.13
C LYS A 54 5.79 -16.69 -28.15
N ASP A 55 5.54 -15.50 -28.70
CA ASP A 55 5.34 -14.28 -27.90
C ASP A 55 4.09 -14.37 -27.00
N SER A 56 3.03 -15.05 -27.46
CA SER A 56 1.82 -15.30 -26.65
C SER A 56 2.12 -16.09 -25.37
N ILE A 57 2.94 -17.14 -25.49
CA ILE A 57 3.33 -17.98 -24.35
C ILE A 57 4.25 -17.18 -23.42
N PHE A 58 5.17 -16.42 -24.00
CA PHE A 58 6.05 -15.53 -23.26
C PHE A 58 5.27 -14.50 -22.42
N LEU A 59 4.32 -13.78 -23.03
CA LEU A 59 3.48 -12.79 -22.33
C LEU A 59 2.58 -13.41 -21.27
N SER A 60 2.07 -14.61 -21.49
CA SER A 60 1.27 -15.32 -20.49
C SER A 60 2.09 -15.63 -19.23
N ARG A 61 3.35 -16.03 -19.39
CA ARG A 61 4.23 -16.43 -18.28
C ARG A 61 4.95 -15.27 -17.61
N PHE A 62 5.57 -14.40 -18.40
CA PHE A 62 6.45 -13.34 -17.90
C PHE A 62 5.84 -11.94 -18.00
N GLY A 63 4.67 -11.78 -18.62
CA GLY A 63 4.08 -10.46 -18.90
C GLY A 63 3.93 -9.56 -17.67
N SER A 64 3.61 -10.12 -16.50
CA SER A 64 3.45 -9.35 -15.25
C SER A 64 4.76 -8.76 -14.70
N TYR A 65 5.91 -9.23 -15.20
CA TYR A 65 7.24 -8.77 -14.78
C TYR A 65 7.87 -7.80 -15.78
N ILE A 66 7.21 -7.53 -16.91
CA ILE A 66 7.69 -6.61 -17.93
C ILE A 66 7.29 -5.18 -17.57
N ASN A 67 8.19 -4.22 -17.75
CA ASN A 67 7.86 -2.80 -17.58
C ASN A 67 6.97 -2.30 -18.72
N ASN A 68 6.10 -1.35 -18.43
CA ASN A 68 5.16 -0.79 -19.41
C ASN A 68 5.88 -0.23 -20.65
N GLU A 69 7.06 0.37 -20.48
CA GLU A 69 7.89 0.93 -21.55
C GLU A 69 8.29 -0.11 -22.60
N TYR A 70 8.53 -1.36 -22.18
CA TYR A 70 8.99 -2.41 -23.08
C TYR A 70 7.84 -3.17 -23.75
N LEU A 71 6.59 -2.95 -23.32
CA LEU A 71 5.41 -3.53 -23.98
C LEU A 71 5.25 -3.04 -25.42
N ILE A 72 5.84 -1.87 -25.72
CA ILE A 72 5.92 -1.28 -27.07
C ILE A 72 6.52 -2.28 -28.08
N TYR A 73 7.49 -3.12 -27.67
CA TYR A 73 8.05 -4.17 -28.54
C TYR A 73 6.96 -5.06 -29.16
N PHE A 74 6.04 -5.53 -28.32
CA PHE A 74 4.96 -6.41 -28.76
C PHE A 74 3.90 -5.66 -29.55
N GLU A 75 3.75 -4.35 -29.40
CA GLU A 75 2.80 -3.55 -30.18
C GLU A 75 3.31 -3.25 -31.59
N LEU A 76 4.62 -3.06 -31.76
CA LEU A 76 5.21 -2.76 -33.06
C LEU A 76 5.36 -4.02 -33.93
N LYS A 77 5.46 -5.20 -33.31
CA LYS A 77 5.51 -6.47 -34.03
C LYS A 77 4.14 -6.79 -34.62
N LYS A 78 4.10 -7.06 -35.92
CA LYS A 78 2.87 -7.49 -36.61
C LYS A 78 2.68 -8.99 -36.38
N TYR A 79 1.54 -9.36 -35.81
CA TYR A 79 1.10 -10.75 -35.71
C TYR A 79 0.02 -11.02 -36.77
N THR A 80 -0.21 -12.29 -37.06
CA THR A 80 -1.20 -12.72 -38.05
C THR A 80 -2.01 -13.88 -37.49
N GLY A 81 -3.32 -13.91 -37.75
CA GLY A 81 -4.22 -14.97 -37.29
C GLY A 81 -4.51 -14.91 -35.79
N ASP A 82 -4.70 -16.07 -35.17
CA ASP A 82 -5.16 -16.21 -33.78
C ASP A 82 -4.20 -15.60 -32.74
N GLU A 83 -2.91 -15.55 -33.04
CA GLU A 83 -1.91 -14.98 -32.13
C GLU A 83 -2.09 -13.47 -31.94
N GLU A 84 -2.59 -12.75 -32.96
CA GLU A 84 -2.83 -11.31 -32.86
C GLU A 84 -3.92 -10.99 -31.83
N TYR A 85 -4.96 -11.82 -31.75
CA TYR A 85 -6.03 -11.66 -30.78
C TYR A 85 -5.52 -11.92 -29.35
N ILE A 86 -4.79 -13.02 -29.17
CA ILE A 86 -4.25 -13.43 -27.87
C ILE A 86 -3.29 -12.36 -27.33
N ILE A 87 -2.37 -11.87 -28.16
CA ILE A 87 -1.38 -10.87 -27.75
C ILE A 87 -2.05 -9.55 -27.40
N ARG A 88 -3.03 -9.09 -28.20
CA ARG A 88 -3.82 -7.89 -27.87
C ARG A 88 -4.50 -8.02 -26.51
N GLN A 89 -5.14 -9.15 -26.24
CA GLN A 89 -5.78 -9.41 -24.95
C GLN A 89 -4.78 -9.36 -23.79
N HIS A 90 -3.60 -9.97 -23.96
CA HIS A 90 -2.53 -9.92 -22.95
C HIS A 90 -2.04 -8.47 -22.71
N LEU A 91 -1.81 -7.70 -23.77
CA LEU A 91 -1.34 -6.32 -23.68
C LEU A 91 -2.36 -5.41 -22.98
N GLU A 92 -3.65 -5.53 -23.32
CA GLU A 92 -4.70 -4.76 -22.63
C GLU A 92 -4.76 -5.09 -21.14
N LYS A 93 -4.67 -6.38 -20.79
CA LYS A 93 -4.65 -6.82 -19.39
C LYS A 93 -3.46 -6.23 -18.64
N LEU A 94 -2.26 -6.27 -19.25
CA LEU A 94 -1.04 -5.72 -18.64
C LEU A 94 -1.10 -4.20 -18.51
N LYS A 95 -1.54 -3.47 -19.55
CA LYS A 95 -1.74 -2.01 -19.48
C LYS A 95 -2.71 -1.62 -18.38
N ARG A 96 -3.86 -2.31 -18.28
CA ARG A 96 -4.85 -2.07 -17.22
C ARG A 96 -4.24 -2.33 -15.84
N TRP A 97 -3.49 -3.41 -15.70
CA TRP A 97 -2.81 -3.74 -14.44
C TRP A 97 -1.80 -2.66 -14.04
N HIS A 98 -0.89 -2.24 -14.93
CA HIS A 98 0.07 -1.18 -14.63
C HIS A 98 -0.60 0.15 -14.26
N LYS A 99 -1.68 0.52 -14.96
CA LYS A 99 -2.41 1.77 -14.70
C LYS A 99 -3.13 1.74 -13.36
N ASN A 100 -3.81 0.64 -13.05
CA ASN A 100 -4.75 0.58 -11.93
C ASN A 100 -4.13 0.01 -10.64
N ARG A 101 -2.92 -0.58 -10.67
CA ARG A 101 -2.32 -1.27 -9.51
C ARG A 101 -2.28 -0.42 -8.25
N LYS A 102 -1.91 0.86 -8.35
CA LYS A 102 -1.88 1.77 -7.19
C LYS A 102 -3.28 1.99 -6.60
N VAL A 103 -4.28 2.18 -7.48
CA VAL A 103 -5.67 2.40 -7.08
C VAL A 103 -6.26 1.12 -6.49
N GLU A 104 -6.00 -0.03 -7.11
CA GLU A 104 -6.46 -1.33 -6.64
C GLU A 104 -5.91 -1.65 -5.24
N ILE A 105 -4.62 -1.36 -4.99
CA ILE A 105 -4.02 -1.52 -3.65
C ILE A 105 -4.71 -0.60 -2.64
N LYS A 106 -4.97 0.67 -2.99
CA LYS A 106 -5.70 1.61 -2.13
C LYS A 106 -7.11 1.11 -1.83
N ASN A 107 -7.85 0.69 -2.84
CA ASN A 107 -9.21 0.19 -2.70
C ASN A 107 -9.26 -1.08 -1.86
N ARG A 108 -8.30 -2.00 -2.04
CA ARG A 108 -8.18 -3.21 -1.22
C ARG A 108 -7.88 -2.89 0.24
N ARG A 109 -6.96 -1.97 0.50
CA ARG A 109 -6.64 -1.51 1.87
C ARG A 109 -7.84 -0.83 2.51
N TYR A 110 -8.55 0.00 1.77
CA TYR A 110 -9.76 0.66 2.22
C TYR A 110 -10.85 -0.36 2.57
N ALA A 111 -11.12 -1.33 1.70
CA ALA A 111 -12.10 -2.39 1.96
C ALA A 111 -11.73 -3.21 3.21
N ALA A 112 -10.44 -3.53 3.40
CA ALA A 112 -9.97 -4.20 4.61
C ALA A 112 -10.16 -3.33 5.87
N MET A 113 -9.87 -2.03 5.80
CA MET A 113 -10.12 -1.09 6.89
C MET A 113 -11.61 -1.02 7.23
N GLN A 114 -12.48 -0.90 6.23
CA GLN A 114 -13.94 -0.88 6.44
C GLN A 114 -14.43 -2.15 7.12
N LYS A 115 -13.91 -3.31 6.70
CA LYS A 115 -14.20 -4.58 7.36
C LYS A 115 -13.73 -4.61 8.82
N MET A 116 -12.55 -4.05 9.11
CA MET A 116 -12.08 -3.97 10.49
C MET A 116 -12.94 -3.03 11.34
N ILE A 117 -13.46 -1.95 10.76
CA ILE A 117 -14.38 -1.02 11.45
C ILE A 117 -15.70 -1.72 11.76
N SER A 118 -16.25 -2.52 10.83
CA SER A 118 -17.50 -3.23 11.05
C SER A 118 -17.37 -4.41 12.01
N ASP A 119 -16.28 -5.18 11.90
CA ASP A 119 -16.17 -6.49 12.54
C ASP A 119 -15.43 -6.45 13.89
N SER A 120 -14.72 -5.36 14.21
CA SER A 120 -13.85 -5.30 15.40
C SER A 120 -14.06 -4.05 16.25
N THR A 121 -13.70 -4.16 17.53
CA THR A 121 -13.68 -3.03 18.47
C THR A 121 -12.43 -2.15 18.33
N TYR A 122 -11.49 -2.49 17.44
CA TYR A 122 -10.18 -1.86 17.32
C TYR A 122 -10.25 -0.33 17.13
N PHE A 123 -11.23 0.15 16.37
CA PHE A 123 -11.43 1.57 16.05
C PHE A 123 -12.46 2.25 16.96
N THR A 124 -12.85 1.62 18.07
CA THR A 124 -13.66 2.29 19.09
C THR A 124 -12.80 3.32 19.82
N GLU A 125 -13.44 4.39 20.25
CA GLU A 125 -12.76 5.50 20.92
C GLU A 125 -11.98 5.05 22.16
N THR A 126 -12.60 4.19 22.99
CA THR A 126 -11.98 3.62 24.19
C THR A 126 -10.72 2.80 23.87
N GLU A 127 -10.76 1.98 22.81
CA GLU A 127 -9.62 1.17 22.37
C GLU A 127 -8.50 2.01 21.76
N MET A 128 -8.84 3.08 21.04
CA MET A 128 -7.85 4.02 20.51
C MET A 128 -7.15 4.77 21.64
N MET A 129 -7.91 5.23 22.64
CA MET A 129 -7.43 5.91 23.82
C MET A 129 -6.50 5.02 24.65
N SER A 130 -6.85 3.76 24.90
CA SER A 130 -6.00 2.84 25.69
C SER A 130 -4.65 2.54 25.02
N ARG A 131 -4.65 2.42 23.69
CA ARG A 131 -3.44 2.08 22.91
C ARG A 131 -2.46 3.23 22.82
N GLN A 132 -2.92 4.43 22.44
CA GLN A 132 -2.06 5.61 22.26
C GLN A 132 -2.72 6.85 22.88
N PRO A 133 -2.60 7.01 24.22
CA PRO A 133 -3.16 8.13 24.97
C PRO A 133 -2.78 9.51 24.41
N LEU A 134 -1.49 9.75 24.17
CA LEU A 134 -1.01 11.07 23.75
C LEU A 134 -1.53 11.44 22.36
N LEU A 135 -1.50 10.50 21.43
CA LEU A 135 -1.98 10.73 20.07
C LEU A 135 -3.49 11.02 20.06
N TYR A 136 -4.25 10.30 20.89
CA TYR A 136 -5.67 10.54 21.05
C TYR A 136 -5.94 11.93 21.64
N ASP A 137 -5.22 12.34 22.68
CA ASP A 137 -5.37 13.67 23.28
C ASP A 137 -5.09 14.80 22.27
N GLN A 138 -4.05 14.66 21.44
CA GLN A 138 -3.67 15.65 20.43
C GLN A 138 -4.66 15.74 19.26
N LEU A 139 -5.20 14.61 18.79
CA LEU A 139 -6.05 14.59 17.59
C LEU A 139 -7.54 14.68 17.91
N VAL A 140 -7.95 14.27 19.09
CA VAL A 140 -9.35 14.15 19.49
C VAL A 140 -9.56 14.91 20.80
N GLY A 141 -8.89 14.49 21.89
CA GLY A 141 -9.10 14.97 23.26
C GLY A 141 -9.11 16.49 23.46
N GLN A 142 -8.20 17.22 22.81
CA GLN A 142 -8.11 18.69 22.90
C GLN A 142 -9.30 19.44 22.33
N TYR A 143 -10.08 18.79 21.45
CA TYR A 143 -11.25 19.38 20.81
C TYR A 143 -12.58 19.01 21.49
N LEU A 144 -12.57 18.08 22.46
CA LEU A 144 -13.75 17.79 23.26
C LEU A 144 -13.93 18.84 24.34
N SER A 145 -15.17 19.28 24.52
CA SER A 145 -15.59 20.04 25.69
C SER A 145 -15.52 19.19 26.97
N GLU A 146 -15.44 19.85 28.12
CA GLU A 146 -15.42 19.15 29.42
C GLU A 146 -16.71 18.34 29.66
N GLU A 147 -17.84 18.78 29.10
CA GLU A 147 -19.11 18.04 29.16
C GLU A 147 -19.06 16.75 28.32
N GLU A 148 -18.48 16.81 27.12
CA GLU A 148 -18.33 15.65 26.24
C GLU A 148 -17.31 14.66 26.81
N LYS A 149 -16.20 15.13 27.37
CA LYS A 149 -15.23 14.28 28.09
C LYS A 149 -15.88 13.55 29.25
N LYS A 150 -16.66 14.27 30.07
CA LYS A 150 -17.38 13.67 31.20
C LYS A 150 -18.40 12.64 30.76
N SER A 151 -19.09 12.88 29.64
CA SER A 151 -20.06 11.95 29.04
C SER A 151 -19.39 10.69 28.48
N ARG A 152 -18.20 10.83 27.89
CA ARG A 152 -17.38 9.70 27.43
C ARG A 152 -16.89 8.85 28.61
N ASP A 153 -16.43 9.50 29.68
CA ASP A 153 -15.83 8.86 30.85
C ASP A 153 -16.89 8.36 31.85
N THR A 154 -18.20 8.48 31.54
CA THR A 154 -19.23 7.83 32.36
C THR A 154 -19.13 6.31 32.21
N ARG A 155 -18.51 5.67 33.21
CA ARG A 155 -18.44 4.22 33.34
C ARG A 155 -19.40 3.71 34.42
N ASP A 156 -19.63 2.40 34.41
CA ASP A 156 -20.50 1.72 35.38
C ASP A 156 -19.91 1.75 36.80
N ASN A 157 -20.34 2.73 37.60
CA ASN A 157 -19.94 2.88 39.00
C ASN A 157 -20.89 2.16 39.98
N SER A 158 -21.55 1.08 39.51
CA SER A 158 -22.59 0.38 40.28
C SER A 158 -22.06 -0.38 41.50
N THR A 159 -20.81 -0.83 41.45
CA THR A 159 -20.17 -1.63 42.51
C THR A 159 -18.86 -0.98 42.93
N LEU A 160 -18.52 -1.08 44.23
CA LEU A 160 -17.26 -0.57 44.77
C LEU A 160 -16.03 -1.12 44.02
N LEU A 161 -16.07 -2.40 43.62
CA LEU A 161 -15.03 -3.01 42.78
C LEU A 161 -14.84 -2.27 41.45
N ASN A 162 -15.94 -1.89 40.78
CA ASN A 162 -15.84 -1.15 39.51
C ASN A 162 -15.25 0.24 39.73
N VAL A 163 -15.60 0.92 40.83
CA VAL A 163 -15.02 2.23 41.16
C VAL A 163 -13.50 2.11 41.38
N LEU A 164 -13.04 1.07 42.09
CA LEU A 164 -11.62 0.81 42.28
C LEU A 164 -10.90 0.48 40.97
N LEU A 165 -11.48 -0.41 40.15
CA LEU A 165 -10.90 -0.78 38.85
C LEU A 165 -10.82 0.43 37.91
N ASN A 166 -11.89 1.24 37.82
CA ASN A 166 -11.91 2.47 37.04
C ASN A 166 -10.81 3.44 37.50
N GLY A 167 -10.60 3.59 38.82
CA GLY A 167 -9.54 4.43 39.36
C GLY A 167 -8.13 3.94 39.00
N MET A 168 -7.90 2.63 39.02
CA MET A 168 -6.62 2.04 38.60
C MET A 168 -6.36 2.23 37.11
N ASP A 169 -7.39 2.05 36.27
CA ASP A 169 -7.30 2.26 34.82
C ASP A 169 -7.01 3.73 34.49
N ASP A 170 -7.66 4.67 35.19
CA ASP A 170 -7.43 6.10 35.02
C ASP A 170 -6.03 6.52 35.46
N GLU A 171 -5.53 5.96 36.56
CA GLU A 171 -4.16 6.21 37.04
C GLU A 171 -3.13 5.69 36.02
N ALA A 172 -3.29 4.45 35.55
CA ALA A 172 -2.41 3.86 34.53
C ALA A 172 -2.45 4.64 33.20
N TYR A 173 -3.63 5.12 32.80
CA TYR A 173 -3.78 5.96 31.60
C TYR A 173 -3.02 7.29 31.75
N ASN A 174 -3.19 7.96 32.90
CA ASN A 174 -2.55 9.25 33.15
C ASN A 174 -1.03 9.14 33.26
N GLU A 175 -0.53 8.06 33.88
CA GLU A 175 0.91 7.76 33.94
C GLU A 175 1.49 7.59 32.53
N LYS A 176 0.87 6.73 31.70
CA LYS A 176 1.30 6.51 30.31
C LYS A 176 1.27 7.78 29.47
N LEU A 177 0.23 8.61 29.63
CA LEU A 177 0.13 9.90 28.94
C LEU A 177 1.25 10.85 29.36
N ALA A 178 1.57 10.91 30.66
CA ALA A 178 2.65 11.75 31.16
C ALA A 178 4.02 11.32 30.65
N ASP A 179 4.27 10.01 30.59
CA ASP A 179 5.53 9.45 30.07
C ASP A 179 5.69 9.68 28.57
N GLU A 180 4.62 9.48 27.78
CA GLU A 180 4.62 9.76 26.34
C GLU A 180 4.89 11.25 26.06
N ARG A 181 4.34 12.17 26.87
CA ARG A 181 4.60 13.62 26.76
C ARG A 181 6.05 13.97 27.05
N LYS A 182 6.62 13.45 28.14
CA LYS A 182 8.04 13.66 28.47
C LYS A 182 8.95 13.18 27.35
N PHE A 183 8.68 11.99 26.82
CA PHE A 183 9.46 11.43 25.71
C PHE A 183 9.38 12.31 24.45
N GLN A 184 8.21 12.86 24.14
CA GLN A 184 8.04 13.80 23.01
C GLN A 184 8.81 15.10 23.23
N ASP A 185 8.80 15.67 24.44
CA ASP A 185 9.49 16.91 24.78
C ASP A 185 11.02 16.75 24.75
N GLU A 186 11.55 15.64 25.29
CA GLU A 186 12.97 15.31 25.24
C GLU A 186 13.46 15.16 23.80
N ASN A 187 12.70 14.42 22.97
CA ASN A 187 13.06 14.19 21.58
C ASN A 187 12.96 15.48 20.72
N SER A 188 12.04 16.38 21.07
CA SER A 188 11.91 17.70 20.45
C SER A 188 13.05 18.64 20.86
N SER A 189 13.56 18.52 22.08
CA SER A 189 14.71 19.29 22.58
C SER A 189 16.03 18.86 21.93
N SER A 190 16.22 17.56 21.65
CA SER A 190 17.43 17.03 21.00
C SER A 190 17.52 17.30 19.49
N ASN A 191 16.42 17.66 18.82
CA ASN A 191 16.41 17.98 17.39
C ASN A 191 16.69 19.46 17.08
N SER A 192 17.04 20.29 18.08
CA SER A 192 17.31 21.73 17.89
C SER A 192 18.73 22.04 17.40
N SER A 193 19.58 21.04 17.15
CA SER A 193 20.92 21.24 16.58
C SER A 193 21.09 20.39 15.30
N ASP A 194 20.88 21.08 14.18
CA ASP A 194 21.37 20.74 12.83
C ASP A 194 20.54 19.74 11.99
N ALA A 195 19.52 20.27 11.29
CA ALA A 195 19.22 19.89 9.91
C ALA A 195 18.20 20.89 9.33
N SER A 196 18.70 21.84 8.52
CA SER A 196 17.86 22.59 7.59
C SER A 196 17.34 21.64 6.49
N PHE A 197 16.24 20.93 6.75
CA PHE A 197 15.49 20.24 5.71
C PHE A 197 14.50 21.22 5.09
N SER A 198 14.85 21.73 3.91
CA SER A 198 13.94 22.49 3.07
C SER A 198 12.75 21.60 2.71
N VAL A 199 11.63 21.77 3.41
CA VAL A 199 10.35 21.22 2.97
C VAL A 199 9.98 21.97 1.69
N GLU A 200 10.35 21.40 0.55
CA GLU A 200 9.72 21.78 -0.72
C GLU A 200 8.23 21.56 -0.55
N ARG A 201 7.52 22.69 -0.43
CA ARG A 201 6.07 22.77 -0.47
C ARG A 201 5.65 22.05 -1.75
N ILE A 202 5.03 20.88 -1.62
CA ILE A 202 4.33 20.21 -2.73
C ILE A 202 3.19 21.16 -3.13
N GLN A 203 3.48 22.05 -4.08
CA GLN A 203 2.47 22.78 -4.83
C GLN A 203 1.79 21.74 -5.74
N GLY A 204 0.54 21.41 -5.43
CA GLY A 204 -0.31 20.59 -6.30
C GLY A 204 -0.60 19.18 -5.81
N GLN A 205 -1.12 19.02 -4.60
CA GLN A 205 -2.19 18.05 -4.39
C GLN A 205 -3.37 18.81 -3.80
N GLU A 206 -4.39 19.03 -4.62
CA GLU A 206 -5.70 19.41 -4.12
C GLU A 206 -6.10 18.38 -3.07
N PHE A 207 -6.20 18.84 -1.83
CA PHE A 207 -6.84 18.13 -0.75
C PHE A 207 -8.33 18.00 -1.12
N CYS A 208 -8.68 16.97 -1.88
CA CYS A 208 -10.08 16.60 -2.13
C CYS A 208 -10.65 15.89 -0.89
N GLY A 209 -10.62 16.59 0.24
CA GLY A 209 -11.07 16.11 1.55
C GLY A 209 -12.07 17.06 2.18
N GLY A 210 -12.92 17.70 1.38
CA GLY A 210 -14.11 18.36 1.90
C GLY A 210 -15.19 17.32 2.12
N VAL A 211 -15.26 16.74 3.32
CA VAL A 211 -16.39 15.87 3.70
C VAL A 211 -17.67 16.68 3.56
N SER A 212 -18.53 16.27 2.63
CA SER A 212 -19.79 16.97 2.35
C SER A 212 -20.67 16.95 3.61
N ARG A 213 -21.49 18.00 3.81
CA ARG A 213 -22.47 18.03 4.92
C ARG A 213 -23.37 16.78 4.95
N HIS A 214 -23.56 16.12 3.81
CA HIS A 214 -24.29 14.85 3.69
C HIS A 214 -23.52 13.65 4.23
N GLU A 215 -22.19 13.62 4.13
CA GLU A 215 -21.36 12.54 4.67
C GLU A 215 -21.26 12.64 6.20
N LYS A 216 -21.29 13.86 6.77
CA LYS A 216 -21.39 14.07 8.22
C LYS A 216 -22.71 13.53 8.79
N GLN A 217 -23.82 13.70 8.07
CA GLN A 217 -25.12 13.12 8.43
C GLN A 217 -25.10 11.58 8.37
N PHE A 218 -24.28 10.98 7.51
CA PHE A 218 -24.15 9.53 7.39
C PHE A 218 -23.52 8.91 8.64
N PHE A 219 -22.44 9.50 9.17
CA PHE A 219 -21.81 9.02 10.41
C PHE A 219 -22.69 9.21 11.66
N ILE A 220 -23.52 10.26 11.69
CA ILE A 220 -24.46 10.50 12.80
C ILE A 220 -25.59 9.46 12.82
N ASN A 221 -26.02 8.97 11.65
CA ASN A 221 -27.13 8.02 11.53
C ASN A 221 -26.70 6.54 11.62
N MET A 222 -25.40 6.23 11.68
CA MET A 222 -24.91 4.85 11.82
C MET A 222 -24.96 4.34 13.28
N HIS A 223 -25.26 5.21 14.24
CA HIS A 223 -25.35 4.88 15.67
C HIS A 223 -26.77 5.05 16.25
N LYS A 224 -27.81 4.92 15.42
CA LYS A 224 -29.20 4.75 15.87
C LYS A 224 -29.75 3.40 15.45
#